data_AF-A0A285UWM7-F1
#
_entry.id   AF-A0A285UWM7-F1
#
_cell.length_a   1.000
_cell.length_b   1.000
_cell.length_c   1.000
_cell.angle_alpha   90.00
_cell.angle_beta   90.00
_cell.angle_gamma   90.00
#
_symmetry.space_group_name_H-M   'P 1'
#
loop_
_entity.id
_entity.type
_entity.pdbx_description
1 polymer ?
#
loop_
_entity_poly.entity_id
_entity_poly.type
_entity_poly.pdbx_seq_one_letter_code
_entity_poly.pdbx_strand_id
1 'polypeptide(L)' 'MTAPLSYIFRWDRQNRKGQPCEVLARGTMNSCLVRFADGYRMVTSRNAIMKNKPTTSQAGESSHA' A
#
# COMPACT_ATOMS: atom_id res chain seq x y z
N MET A 1 -15.05 -2.98 1.40
CA MET A 1 -14.28 -1.74 1.16
C MET A 1 -12.80 -2.10 1.22
N THR A 2 -12.11 -2.24 0.08
CA THR A 2 -10.65 -2.38 0.06
C THR A 2 -10.05 -0.98 0.10
N ALA A 3 -9.21 -0.71 1.10
CA ALA A 3 -8.55 0.59 1.19
C ALA A 3 -7.57 0.77 0.02
N PRO A 4 -7.30 2.01 -0.38
CA PRO A 4 -6.40 2.29 -1.50
C PRO A 4 -4.99 1.77 -1.19
N LEU A 5 -4.36 1.15 -2.19
CA LEU A 5 -2.96 0.69 -2.15
C LEU A 5 -2.02 1.91 -2.26
N SER A 6 -1.99 2.70 -1.20
CA SER A 6 -1.30 4.00 -1.13
C SER A 6 0.22 3.90 -0.92
N TYR A 7 0.78 2.69 -0.90
CA TYR A 7 2.20 2.47 -0.69
C TYR A 7 2.79 1.54 -1.75
N ILE A 8 4.07 1.70 -2.06
CA ILE A 8 4.86 0.81 -2.92
C ILE A 8 5.89 0.09 -2.05
N PHE A 9 5.96 -1.22 -2.14
CA PHE A 9 6.98 -2.02 -1.46
C PHE A 9 8.30 -1.91 -2.21
N ARG A 10 9.34 -1.32 -1.62
CA ARG A 10 10.60 -0.98 -2.32
C ARG A 10 11.75 -1.95 -2.08
N TRP A 11 11.59 -2.93 -1.19
CA TRP A 11 12.66 -3.87 -0.85
C TRP A 11 12.69 -5.07 -1.78
N ASP A 12 13.90 -5.57 -2.03
CA ASP A 12 14.12 -6.78 -2.79
C ASP A 12 14.01 -8.02 -1.89
N ARG A 13 12.78 -8.23 -1.41
CA ARG A 13 12.38 -9.33 -0.53
C ARG A 13 11.15 -9.97 -1.14
N GLN A 14 11.09 -11.30 -1.07
CA GLN A 14 9.90 -12.08 -1.47
C GLN A 14 9.46 -11.83 -2.93
N ASN A 15 10.35 -11.33 -3.79
CA ASN A 15 10.04 -10.95 -5.16
C ASN A 15 8.87 -9.94 -5.29
N ARG A 16 8.70 -9.05 -4.29
CA ARG A 16 7.59 -8.08 -4.22
C ARG A 16 8.00 -6.63 -4.46
N LYS A 17 9.24 -6.40 -4.91
CA LYS A 17 9.75 -5.05 -5.17
C LYS A 17 8.91 -4.33 -6.23
N GLY A 18 8.53 -3.10 -5.95
CA GLY A 18 7.70 -2.27 -6.81
C GLY A 18 6.19 -2.51 -6.68
N GLN A 19 5.74 -3.53 -5.93
CA GLN A 19 4.31 -3.84 -5.86
C GLN A 19 3.54 -2.85 -4.97
N PRO A 20 2.32 -2.46 -5.38
CA PRO A 20 1.46 -1.63 -4.56
C PRO A 20 0.89 -2.43 -3.38
N CYS A 21 0.87 -1.79 -2.22
CA CYS A 21 0.41 -2.33 -0.96
C CYS A 21 -0.30 -1.27 -0.13
N GLU A 22 -1.11 -1.71 0.83
CA GLU A 22 -1.68 -0.88 1.87
C GLU A 22 -1.15 -1.31 3.23
N VAL A 23 -1.17 -0.40 4.20
CA VAL A 23 -0.84 -0.71 5.60
C VAL A 23 -2.13 -0.98 6.34
N LEU A 24 -2.28 -2.20 6.86
CA LEU A 24 -3.44 -2.62 7.66
C LEU A 24 -3.27 -2.30 9.15
N ALA A 25 -2.05 -2.42 9.67
CA ALA A 25 -1.76 -2.16 11.08
C ALA A 25 -0.33 -1.62 11.26
N ARG A 26 -0.10 -0.86 12.33
CA ARG A 26 1.21 -0.35 12.74
C ARG A 26 1.58 -0.99 14.07
N GLY A 27 2.76 -1.61 14.11
CA GLY A 27 3.28 -2.25 15.31
C GLY A 27 4.38 -1.43 15.98
N THR A 28 5.06 -2.04 16.94
CA THR A 28 6.24 -1.49 17.61
C THR A 28 7.49 -1.66 16.74
N MET A 29 8.61 -1.03 17.11
CA MET A 29 9.92 -1.16 16.42
C MET A 29 9.86 -0.90 14.90
N ASN A 30 9.11 0.12 14.46
CA ASN A 30 8.93 0.45 13.04
C ASN A 30 8.28 -0.65 12.19
N SER A 31 7.60 -1.62 12.77
CA SER A 31 6.89 -2.66 12.03
C SER A 31 5.51 -2.19 11.55
N CYS A 32 5.03 -2.80 10.47
CA CYS A 32 3.68 -2.64 9.95
C CYS A 32 3.22 -3.92 9.24
N LEU A 33 1.92 -4.19 9.32
CA LEU A 33 1.26 -5.23 8.53
C LEU A 33 0.83 -4.61 7.21
N VAL A 34 1.29 -5.17 6.10
CA VAL A 34 0.88 -4.75 4.75
C VAL A 34 0.02 -5.80 4.08
N ARG A 35 -0.88 -5.36 3.21
CA ARG A 35 -1.65 -6.20 2.28
C ARG A 35 -1.35 -5.76 0.85
N PHE A 36 -1.12 -6.73 -0.03
CA PHE A 36 -0.90 -6.53 -1.46
C PHE A 36 -2.22 -6.74 -2.24
N ALA A 37 -2.21 -6.38 -3.52
CA ALA A 37 -3.37 -6.47 -4.41
C ALA A 37 -3.92 -7.91 -4.57
N ASP A 38 -3.04 -8.92 -4.46
CA ASP A 38 -3.38 -10.35 -4.50
C ASP A 38 -3.96 -10.88 -3.18
N GLY A 39 -4.11 -10.02 -2.17
CA GLY A 39 -4.59 -10.40 -0.84
C GLY A 39 -3.52 -10.96 0.09
N TYR A 40 -2.26 -11.08 -0.37
CA TYR A 40 -1.14 -11.52 0.46
C TYR A 40 -0.87 -10.50 1.58
N ARG A 41 -0.61 -10.99 2.79
CA ARG A 41 -0.35 -10.16 3.98
C ARG A 41 0.97 -10.54 4.61
N MET A 42 1.73 -9.54 5.01
CA MET A 42 2.99 -9.77 5.73
C MET A 42 3.33 -8.62 6.67
N VAL A 43 4.09 -8.94 7.73
CA VAL A 43 4.70 -7.93 8.59
C VAL A 43 6.04 -7.51 8.00
N THR A 44 6.24 -6.20 7.84
CA THR A 44 7.47 -5.62 7.32
C THR A 44 7.84 -4.34 8.06
N SER A 45 9.05 -3.84 7.85
CA SER A 45 9.45 -2.51 8.32
C SER A 45 8.74 -1.42 7.52
N ARG A 46 8.37 -0.32 8.17
CA ARG A 46 7.88 0.90 7.50
C ARG A 46 8.91 1.50 6.53
N ASN A 47 10.20 1.18 6.70
CA ASN A 47 11.25 1.56 5.75
C ASN A 47 11.22 0.75 4.44
N ALA A 48 10.51 -0.39 4.44
CA ALA A 48 10.33 -1.22 3.26
C ALA A 48 9.24 -0.71 2.32
N ILE A 49 8.46 0.28 2.76
CA ILE A 49 7.38 0.89 1.97
C ILE A 49 7.70 2.36 1.68
N MET A 50 7.27 2.80 0.51
CA MET A 50 7.33 4.19 0.07
C MET A 50 5.91 4.66 -0.20
N LYS A 51 5.60 5.93 0.05
CA LYS A 51 4.29 6.46 -0.36
C LYS A 51 4.16 6.34 -1.88
N ASN A 52 3.12 5.65 -2.33
CA ASN A 52 2.68 5.76 -3.70
C ASN A 52 2.12 7.18 -3.79
N LYS A 53 2.75 8.08 -4.56
CA LYS A 53 2.10 9.36 -4.86
C LYS A 53 0.77 8.96 -5.51
N PRO A 54 -0.39 9.34 -4.94
CA PRO A 54 -1.62 9.16 -5.68
C PRO A 54 -1.42 9.97 -6.95
N THR A 55 -1.27 9.29 -8.08
CA THR A 55 -1.43 9.95 -9.36
C THR A 55 -2.81 10.56 -9.27
N THR A 56 -2.87 11.88 -9.18
CA THR A 56 -4.11 12.64 -9.04
C THR A 56 -5.00 12.31 -10.24
N SER A 57 -5.79 11.25 -10.06
CA SER A 57 -6.80 10.75 -10.99
C SER A 57 -8.04 10.43 -10.17
N GLN A 58 -8.40 11.35 -9.29
CA GLN A 58 -9.79 11.58 -8.94
C GLN A 58 -10.30 12.61 -9.96
N ALA A 59 -10.50 12.16 -11.20
CA ALA A 59 -11.41 12.84 -12.12
C ALA A 59 -12.82 12.59 -11.59
N GLY A 60 -13.63 13.65 -11.55
CA GLY A 60 -14.94 13.64 -10.93
C GLY A 60 -15.85 12.54 -11.45
N GLU A 61 -16.49 11.84 -10.53
CA GLU A 61 -17.79 11.23 -10.79
C GLU A 61 -18.84 12.31 -10.52
N SER A 62 -19.24 12.93 -11.62
CA SER A 62 -20.43 13.73 -11.84
C SER A 62 -21.67 13.14 -11.17
N SER A 63 -22.25 13.87 -10.22
CA SER A 63 -23.67 13.68 -9.88
C SER A 63 -24.51 14.47 -10.88
N HIS A 64 -25.08 13.74 -11.83
CA HIS A 64 -26.23 14.14 -12.63
C HIS A 64 -27.48 14.04 -11.74
N ALA A 65 -28.21 15.14 -11.56
CA ALA A 65 -29.67 15.20 -11.39
C ALA A 65 -30.13 16.64 -11.57
#